data_AF-A0A7V7UWK6-F1
#
_entry.id   AF-A0A7V7UWK6-F1
#
_cell.length_a   1.000
_cell.length_b   1.000
_cell.length_c   1.000
_cell.angle_alpha   90.00
_cell.angle_beta   90.00
_cell.angle_gamma   90.00
#
_symmetry.space_group_name_H-M   'P 1'
#
loop_
_entity.id
_entity.type
_entity.pdbx_description
1 polymer ?
#
loop_
_entity_poly.entity_id
_entity_poly.type
_entity_poly.pdbx_seq_one_letter_code
_entity_poly.pdbx_strand_id
1 'polypeptide(L)' 'MGSALRQLKKNKSPMQKFEAAYDKGYMAGAGEQKKADVEHVWNLLQSLEQIPGIGPQTAEKVRQHFLTKPNK' A
#
# COMPACT_ATOMS: atom_id res chain seq x y z
N MET A 1 18.90 16.62 37.16
CA MET A 1 17.61 15.98 36.81
C MET A 1 17.39 15.67 35.32
N GLY A 2 18.21 16.15 34.37
CA GLY A 2 17.98 15.91 32.93
C GLY A 2 18.32 14.50 32.41
N SER A 3 19.24 13.79 33.07
CA SER A 3 19.66 12.43 32.66
C SER A 3 18.58 11.36 32.93
N ALA A 4 17.92 11.41 34.09
CA ALA A 4 16.86 10.47 34.47
C ALA A 4 15.61 10.61 33.58
N LEU A 5 15.21 11.84 33.23
CA LEU A 5 14.14 12.11 32.26
C LEU A 5 14.46 11.55 30.87
N ARG A 6 15.74 11.60 30.46
CA ARG A 6 16.20 11.06 29.18
C ARG A 6 16.21 9.52 29.19
N GLN A 7 16.52 8.89 30.33
CA GLN A 7 16.42 7.43 30.50
C GLN A 7 14.97 6.93 30.54
N LEU A 8 14.06 7.65 31.21
CA LEU A 8 12.63 7.35 31.23
C LEU A 8 12.00 7.45 29.83
N LYS A 9 12.39 8.45 29.02
CA LYS A 9 11.96 8.53 27.61
C LYS A 9 12.53 7.42 26.72
N LYS A 10 13.69 6.86 27.06
CA LYS A 10 14.29 5.71 26.35
C LYS A 10 13.59 4.40 26.67
N ASN A 11 13.11 4.25 27.91
CA ASN A 11 12.43 3.04 28.35
C ASN A 11 10.94 3.14 28.03
N LYS A 12 10.55 2.58 26.88
CA LYS A 12 9.13 2.46 26.51
C LYS A 12 8.36 1.69 27.57
N SER A 13 7.20 2.23 27.97
CA SER A 13 6.27 1.52 28.86
C SER A 13 5.77 0.23 28.19
N PRO A 14 5.24 -0.75 28.94
CA PRO A 14 4.63 -1.95 28.35
C PRO A 14 3.60 -1.63 27.26
N MET A 15 2.76 -0.61 27.47
CA MET A 15 1.78 -0.17 26.46
C MET A 15 2.45 0.38 25.19
N GLN A 16 3.49 1.21 25.32
CA GLN A 16 4.21 1.75 24.16
C GLN A 16 4.96 0.66 23.36
N LYS A 17 5.33 -0.45 24.01
CA LYS A 17 5.89 -1.62 23.34
C LYS A 17 4.81 -2.39 22.57
N PHE A 18 3.62 -2.53 23.17
CA PHE A 18 2.46 -3.15 22.52
C PHE A 18 2.02 -2.36 21.28
N GLU A 19 1.82 -1.04 21.42
CA GLU A 19 1.47 -0.16 20.30
C GLU A 19 2.48 -0.27 19.16
N ALA A 20 3.79 -0.22 19.47
CA ALA A 20 4.83 -0.36 18.45
C ALA A 20 4.81 -1.73 17.73
N ALA A 21 4.45 -2.81 18.44
CA ALA A 21 4.30 -4.13 17.82
C ALA A 21 3.06 -4.21 16.95
N TYR A 22 1.94 -3.63 17.40
CA TYR A 22 0.71 -3.52 16.63
C TYR A 22 0.93 -2.70 15.35
N ASP A 23 1.50 -1.50 15.46
CA ASP A 23 1.78 -0.61 14.33
C ASP A 23 2.68 -1.31 13.29
N LYS A 24 3.68 -2.05 13.76
CA LYS A 24 4.56 -2.85 12.89
C LYS A 24 3.76 -3.92 12.14
N GLY A 25 2.89 -4.66 12.82
CA GLY A 25 2.03 -5.66 12.19
C GLY A 25 1.06 -5.05 11.19
N TYR A 26 0.41 -3.95 11.57
CA TYR A 26 -0.50 -3.21 10.71
C TYR A 26 0.19 -2.69 9.44
N MET A 27 1.37 -2.07 9.56
CA MET A 27 2.15 -1.58 8.42
C MET A 27 2.61 -2.71 7.50
N ALA A 28 2.98 -3.87 8.06
CA ALA A 28 3.32 -5.04 7.26
C ALA A 28 2.11 -5.53 6.44
N GLY A 29 0.96 -5.70 7.09
CA GLY A 29 -0.28 -6.10 6.42
C GLY A 29 -0.74 -5.10 5.35
N ALA A 30 -0.68 -3.80 5.66
CA ALA A 30 -0.99 -2.76 4.69
C ALA A 30 -0.04 -2.79 3.47
N GLY A 31 1.24 -3.11 3.69
CA GLY A 31 2.22 -3.28 2.63
C GLY A 31 1.94 -4.50 1.75
N GLU A 32 1.56 -5.64 2.35
CA GLU A 32 1.19 -6.86 1.62
C GLU A 32 -0.10 -6.65 0.82
N GLN A 33 -1.13 -6.07 1.44
CA GLN A 33 -2.39 -5.75 0.77
C GLN A 33 -2.15 -4.82 -0.42
N LYS A 34 -1.36 -3.76 -0.25
CA LYS A 34 -1.03 -2.85 -1.35
C LYS A 34 -0.37 -3.57 -2.52
N LYS A 35 0.52 -4.53 -2.27
CA LYS A 35 1.16 -5.32 -3.34
C LYS A 35 0.12 -6.19 -4.06
N ALA A 36 -0.71 -6.92 -3.30
CA ALA A 36 -1.76 -7.76 -3.86
C ALA A 36 -2.76 -6.94 -4.71
N ASP A 37 -3.16 -5.76 -4.23
CA ASP A 37 -4.06 -4.86 -4.95
C ASP A 37 -3.43 -4.39 -6.27
N VAL A 38 -2.15 -4.01 -6.26
CA VAL A 38 -1.43 -3.61 -7.48
C VAL A 38 -1.33 -4.75 -8.48
N GLU A 39 -1.00 -5.96 -8.02
CA GLU A 39 -0.95 -7.15 -8.88
C GLU A 39 -2.33 -7.48 -9.48
N HIS A 40 -3.39 -7.38 -8.69
CA HIS A 40 -4.75 -7.64 -9.14
C HIS A 40 -5.18 -6.65 -10.23
N VAL A 41 -4.95 -5.35 -10.00
CA VAL A 41 -5.24 -4.30 -10.99
C VAL A 41 -4.42 -4.51 -12.26
N TRP A 42 -3.13 -4.82 -12.12
CA TRP A 42 -2.26 -5.10 -13.26
C TRP A 42 -2.80 -6.28 -14.11
N ASN A 43 -3.17 -7.38 -13.47
CA ASN A 43 -3.70 -8.56 -14.14
C ASN A 43 -5.03 -8.26 -14.86
N LEU A 44 -5.92 -7.47 -14.24
CA LEU A 44 -7.16 -7.01 -14.88
C LEU A 44 -6.89 -6.14 -16.12
N LEU A 45 -5.92 -5.23 -16.03
CA LEU A 45 -5.54 -4.39 -17.16
C LEU A 45 -4.96 -5.23 -18.31
N GLN A 46 -4.22 -6.30 -18.01
CA GLN A 46 -3.68 -7.20 -19.04
C GLN A 46 -4.74 -8.04 -19.74
N SER A 47 -5.80 -8.43 -19.03
CA SER A 47 -6.87 -9.28 -19.57
C SER A 47 -8.00 -8.52 -20.27
N LEU A 48 -7.91 -7.19 -20.42
CA LEU A 48 -8.97 -6.36 -21.01
C LEU A 48 -9.44 -6.85 -22.40
N GLU A 49 -8.51 -7.28 -23.26
CA GLU A 49 -8.83 -7.75 -24.62
C GLU A 49 -9.51 -9.13 -24.66
N GLN A 50 -9.54 -9.85 -23.53
CA GLN A 50 -10.28 -11.11 -23.41
C GLN A 50 -11.78 -10.87 -23.18
N ILE A 51 -12.17 -9.65 -22.81
CA ILE A 51 -13.57 -9.28 -22.56
C ILE A 51 -14.27 -9.07 -23.92
N PRO A 52 -15.35 -9.82 -24.22
CA PRO A 52 -16.11 -9.64 -25.45
C PRO A 52 -16.56 -8.19 -25.62
N GLY A 53 -16.23 -7.59 -26.77
CA GLY A 53 -16.54 -6.19 -27.08
C GLY A 53 -15.44 -5.18 -26.72
N ILE A 54 -14.33 -5.60 -26.09
CA ILE A 54 -13.16 -4.75 -25.86
C ILE A 54 -12.06 -5.10 -26.86
N GLY A 55 -11.87 -4.23 -27.85
CA GLY A 55 -10.75 -4.32 -28.79
C GLY A 55 -9.47 -3.64 -28.29
N PRO A 56 -8.35 -3.79 -29.00
CA PRO A 56 -7.03 -3.30 -28.59
C PRO A 56 -7.00 -1.78 -28.38
N GLN A 57 -7.69 -1.01 -29.23
CA GLN A 57 -7.76 0.44 -29.08
C GLN A 57 -8.48 0.88 -27.80
N THR A 58 -9.55 0.17 -27.42
CA THR A 58 -10.31 0.46 -26.20
C THR A 58 -9.50 0.02 -24.97
N ALA A 59 -8.88 -1.16 -25.03
CA ALA A 59 -8.02 -1.64 -23.96
C ALA A 59 -6.87 -0.66 -23.68
N GLU A 60 -6.21 -0.15 -24.71
CA GLU A 60 -5.11 0.82 -24.56
C GLU A 60 -5.56 2.13 -23.90
N LYS A 61 -6.72 2.68 -24.31
CA LYS A 61 -7.29 3.89 -23.68
C LYS A 61 -7.55 3.68 -22.18
N VAL A 62 -8.06 2.52 -21.81
CA VAL A 62 -8.33 2.16 -20.41
C VAL A 62 -7.01 2.04 -19.64
N ARG A 63 -6.01 1.32 -20.18
CA ARG A 63 -4.67 1.21 -19.56
C ARG A 63 -4.06 2.59 -19.32
N GLN A 64 -4.10 3.48 -20.32
CA GLN A 64 -3.59 4.83 -20.21
C GLN A 64 -4.31 5.61 -19.11
N HIS A 65 -5.64 5.56 -19.04
CA HIS A 65 -6.40 6.25 -17.99
C HIS A 65 -5.98 5.85 -16.56
N PHE A 66 -5.69 4.57 -16.33
CA PHE A 66 -5.27 4.07 -15.01
C PHE A 66 -3.77 4.21 -14.73
N LEU A 67 -2.92 4.19 -15.76
CA LEU A 67 -1.46 4.22 -15.61
C LEU A 67 -0.85 5.62 -15.77
N THR A 68 -1.55 6.57 -16.39
CA THR A 68 -1.10 7.96 -16.40
C THR A 68 -1.38 8.61 -15.06
N LYS A 69 -0.32 9.12 -14.44
CA LYS A 69 -0.41 9.90 -13.20
C LYS A 69 -1.30 11.12 -13.48
N PRO A 70 -2.35 11.39 -12.69
CA PRO A 70 -3.10 12.62 -12.85
C PRO A 70 -2.14 13.79 -12.62
N ASN A 71 -2.01 14.67 -13.61
CA ASN A 71 -1.36 15.96 -13.44
C ASN A 71 -2.20 16.72 -12.39
N LYS A 72 -1.73 16.72 -11.14
CA LYS A 72 -2.24 17.60 -10.08
C LYS A 72 -1.38 18.85 -10.04
#